data_AF-A0A1V2PXD4-F1
#
_entry.id   AF-A0A1V2PXD4-F1
#
_cell.length_a   1.000
_cell.length_b   1.000
_cell.length_c   1.000
_cell.angle_alpha   90.00
_cell.angle_beta   90.00
_cell.angle_gamma   90.00
#
_symmetry.space_group_name_H-M   'P 1'
#
loop_
_entity.id
_entity.type
_entity.pdbx_description
1 polymer ?
#
loop_
_entity_poly.entity_id
_entity_poly.type
_entity_poly.pdbx_seq_one_letter_code
_entity_poly.pdbx_strand_id
1 'polypeptide(L)' 'MAQSRDLIDIRSGDLFHQPTPYGLVYPTCTADGSAPPSQRGRTWEHLTASGRDLRPVGR' A
#
# COMPACT_ATOMS: atom_id res chain seq x y z
N MET A 1 -1.11 19.58 6.35
CA MET A 1 -1.98 18.46 6.77
C MET A 1 -1.65 17.27 5.88
N ALA A 2 -0.88 16.31 6.38
CA ALA A 2 -0.55 15.11 5.62
C ALA A 2 -1.77 14.18 5.67
N GLN A 3 -2.46 13.98 4.54
CA GLN A 3 -3.51 12.96 4.46
C GLN A 3 -2.83 11.60 4.38
N SER A 4 -2.53 11.05 5.55
CA SER A 4 -2.11 9.66 5.69
C SER A 4 -3.29 8.75 5.31
N ARG A 5 -3.05 7.72 4.49
CA ARG A 5 -4.09 6.80 4.00
C ARG A 5 -3.64 5.36 4.13
N ASP A 6 -4.48 4.55 4.75
CA ASP A 6 -4.37 3.10 4.69
C ASP A 6 -5.01 2.61 3.40
N LEU A 7 -4.31 1.71 2.73
CA LEU A 7 -4.62 1.22 1.40
C LEU A 7 -4.66 -0.32 1.44
N ILE A 8 -5.54 -0.91 0.63
CA ILE A 8 -5.63 -2.34 0.41
C ILE A 8 -5.47 -2.62 -1.08
N ASP A 9 -4.64 -3.59 -1.43
CA ASP A 9 -4.61 -4.16 -2.77
C ASP A 9 -5.82 -5.08 -2.92
N ILE A 10 -6.81 -4.68 -3.72
CA ILE A 10 -8.07 -5.42 -3.83
C ILE A 10 -7.91 -6.82 -4.46
N ARG A 11 -6.77 -7.08 -5.11
CA ARG A 11 -6.49 -8.36 -5.75
C ARG A 11 -5.89 -9.38 -4.80
N SER A 12 -4.93 -8.94 -4.00
CA SER A 12 -4.19 -9.81 -3.07
C SER A 12 -4.77 -9.77 -1.67
N GLY A 13 -5.31 -8.64 -1.23
CA GLY A 13 -5.64 -8.35 0.16
C GLY A 13 -4.48 -7.73 0.95
N ASP A 14 -3.33 -7.49 0.30
CA ASP A 14 -2.18 -6.86 0.95
C ASP A 14 -2.50 -5.45 1.42
N LEU A 15 -2.03 -5.11 2.61
CA LEU A 15 -2.19 -3.80 3.22
C LEU A 15 -0.97 -2.92 2.99
N PHE A 16 -1.26 -1.66 2.79
CA PHE A 16 -0.31 -0.62 2.48
C PHE A 16 -0.64 0.65 3.25
N HIS A 17 0.38 1.47 3.45
CA HIS A 17 0.26 2.75 4.13
C HIS A 17 0.96 3.83 3.34
N GLN A 18 0.27 4.94 3.12
CA GLN A 18 0.80 6.11 2.44
C GLN A 18 0.74 7.32 3.38
N PRO A 19 1.86 7.70 4.04
CA PRO A 19 1.86 8.74 5.06
C PRO A 19 1.68 10.16 4.50
N THR A 20 1.97 10.36 3.21
CA THR A 20 1.89 11.66 2.53
C THR A 20 1.23 11.50 1.15
N PRO A 21 0.35 12.44 0.73
CA PRO A 21 -0.24 12.40 -0.61
C PRO A 21 0.82 12.37 -1.69
N TYR A 22 0.65 11.51 -2.69
CA TYR A 22 1.59 11.32 -3.81
C TYR A 22 3.01 10.90 -3.38
N GLY A 23 3.22 10.56 -2.11
CA GLY A 23 4.48 10.04 -1.59
C GLY A 23 4.62 8.53 -1.77
N LEU A 24 5.72 7.99 -1.22
CA LEU A 24 5.96 6.56 -1.19
C LEU A 24 4.85 5.82 -0.44
N VAL A 25 4.54 4.63 -0.94
CA VAL A 25 3.59 3.70 -0.38
C VAL A 25 4.36 2.54 0.23
N TYR A 26 4.10 2.26 1.49
CA TYR A 26 4.81 1.28 2.28
C TYR A 26 3.92 0.06 2.49
N PRO A 27 4.36 -1.16 2.16
CA PRO A 27 3.60 -2.36 2.51
C PRO A 27 3.66 -2.56 4.03
N THR A 28 2.53 -2.89 4.63
CA THR A 28 2.41 -3.06 6.09
C THR A 28 2.22 -4.52 6.46
N CYS A 29 1.25 -5.18 5.85
CA CYS A 29 0.96 -6.60 6.02
C CYS A 29 0.58 -7.22 4.68
N THR A 30 0.92 -8.48 4.47
CA THR A 30 0.35 -9.27 3.37
C THR A 30 -1.01 -9.84 3.76
N ALA A 31 -1.76 -10.32 2.79
CA ALA A 31 -3.11 -10.86 3.00
C ALA A 31 -3.17 -12.06 3.95
N ASP A 32 -2.07 -12.81 4.08
CA ASP A 32 -1.90 -13.91 5.04
C ASP A 32 -1.60 -13.42 6.47
N GLY A 33 -1.59 -12.11 6.70
CA GLY A 33 -1.29 -11.47 7.99
C GLY A 33 0.19 -11.40 8.33
N SER A 34 1.08 -11.88 7.45
CA SER A 34 2.52 -11.78 7.67
C SER A 34 3.08 -10.40 7.31
N ALA A 35 4.28 -10.11 7.80
CA ALA A 35 4.97 -8.90 7.42
C ALA A 35 5.51 -9.05 5.97
N PRO A 36 5.33 -8.04 5.11
CA PRO A 36 5.81 -8.10 3.75
C PRO A 36 7.34 -8.22 3.75
N PRO A 37 7.93 -8.99 2.81
CA PRO A 37 9.37 -9.26 2.79
C PRO A 37 10.23 -8.01 2.57
N SER A 38 9.63 -6.90 2.14
CA SER A 38 10.30 -5.61 2.00
C SER A 38 9.38 -4.52 2.51
N GLN A 39 9.71 -3.93 3.66
CA GLN A 39 9.02 -2.75 4.20
C GLN A 39 9.50 -1.43 3.54
N ARG A 40 10.27 -1.52 2.45
CA ARG A 40 10.71 -0.33 1.71
C ARG A 40 9.53 0.29 0.98
N GLY A 41 9.45 1.62 1.04
CA GLY A 41 8.49 2.39 0.28
C GLY A 41 8.67 2.17 -1.23
N ARG A 42 7.55 2.05 -1.93
CA ARG A 42 7.48 1.95 -3.40
C ARG A 42 6.72 3.17 -3.93
N THR A 43 7.09 3.63 -5.11
CA THR A 43 6.30 4.67 -5.77
C THR A 43 4.99 4.07 -6.30
N TRP A 44 3.99 4.92 -6.52
CA TRP A 44 2.71 4.49 -7.05
C TRP A 44 2.87 3.81 -8.41
N GLU A 45 3.72 4.36 -9.27
CA GLU A 45 3.99 3.83 -10.62
C GLU A 45 4.53 2.42 -10.56
N HIS A 46 5.46 2.14 -9.65
CA HIS A 46 6.04 0.81 -9.48
C HIS A 46 4.98 -0.21 -9.04
N LEU A 47 4.07 0.19 -8.15
CA LEU A 47 2.98 -0.68 -7.67
C LEU A 47 1.97 -0.97 -8.79
N THR A 48 1.59 0.05 -9.56
CA THR A 48 0.71 -0.13 -10.73
C THR A 48 1.35 -0.99 -11.81
N ALA A 49 2.65 -0.83 -12.09
CA ALA A 49 3.39 -1.66 -13.04
C ALA A 49 3.52 -3.12 -12.55
N SER A 50 3.52 -3.34 -11.23
CA SER A 50 3.47 -4.67 -10.63
C SER A 50 2.07 -5.29 -10.63
N GLY A 51 1.07 -4.61 -11.19
CA GLY A 51 -0.30 -5.11 -11.32
C GLY A 51 -1.16 -5.03 -10.05
N ARG A 52 -0.73 -4.25 -9.04
CA ARG A 52 -1.49 -4.01 -7.80
C ARG A 52 -2.53 -2.90 -8.02
N ASP A 53 -3.73 -3.07 -7.47
CA ASP A 53 -4.79 -2.04 -7.49
C ASP A 53 -5.10 -1.63 -6.05
N LEU A 54 -4.47 -0.53 -5.62
CA LEU A 54 -4.58 -0.04 -4.25
C LEU A 54 -5.80 0.87 -4.09
N ARG A 55 -6.66 0.54 -3.12
CA ARG A 55 -7.84 1.33 -2.76
C ARG A 55 -7.76 1.76 -1.30
N PRO A 56 -8.29 2.95 -0.93
CA PRO A 56 -8.44 3.32 0.46
C PRO A 56 -9.24 2.26 1.22
N VAL A 57 -8.75 1.86 2.39
CA VAL A 57 -9.57 1.09 3.32
C VAL A 57 -10.67 2.03 3.80
N GLY A 58 -11.92 1.75 3.42
CA GLY A 58 -13.07 2.56 3.80
C GLY A 58 -13.20 2.62 5.31
N ARG A 59 -13.38 3.82 5.85
CA ARG A 59 -13.67 4.05 7.26
C ARG A 59 -15.14 3.78 7.56
#